data_AF-A0A7U9SIS1-F1
#
_entry.id   AF-A0A7U9SIS1-F1
#
_cell.length_a   1.000
_cell.length_b   1.000
_cell.length_c   1.000
_cell.angle_alpha   90.00
_cell.angle_beta   90.00
_cell.angle_gamma   90.00
#
_symmetry.space_group_name_H-M   'P 1'
#
loop_
_entity.id
_entity.type
_entity.pdbx_description
1 polymer ?
#
loop_
_entity_poly.entity_id
_entity_poly.type
_entity_poly.pdbx_seq_one_letter_code
_entity_poly.pdbx_strand_id
1 'polypeptide(L)' 'MEEKQTILAAGAGASTKLVLKEPVPMPGSKKGKMTQLLRSENVKEVAQYIERVDEMIERKRKMWNLDEF' A
#
# COMPACT_ATOMS: atom_id res chain seq x y z
N MET A 1 7.30 -6.92 -18.76
CA MET A 1 6.60 -5.63 -18.90
C MET A 1 6.33 -5.13 -17.51
N GLU A 2 7.01 -4.06 -17.07
CA GLU A 2 6.77 -3.52 -15.74
C GLU A 2 5.46 -2.74 -15.77
N GLU A 3 4.47 -3.23 -15.04
CA GLU A 3 3.12 -2.69 -15.04
C GLU A 3 3.13 -1.34 -14.29
N LYS A 4 2.92 -0.24 -15.03
CA LYS A 4 3.04 1.15 -14.55
C LYS A 4 1.78 1.72 -13.89
N GLN A 5 0.73 0.91 -13.75
CA GLN A 5 -0.55 1.40 -13.24
C GLN A 5 -0.65 1.28 -11.71
N THR A 6 -1.16 2.33 -11.09
CA THR A 6 -1.65 2.30 -9.70
C THR A 6 -2.99 1.60 -9.64
N ILE A 7 -3.15 0.68 -8.69
CA ILE A 7 -4.33 -0.13 -8.47
C ILE A 7 -4.83 0.12 -7.05
N LEU A 8 -6.02 0.70 -6.92
CA LEU A 8 -6.74 0.77 -5.66
C LEU A 8 -7.70 -0.41 -5.56
N ALA A 9 -7.53 -1.26 -4.56
CA ALA A 9 -8.37 -2.42 -4.35
C ALA A 9 -9.08 -2.35 -2.99
N ALA A 10 -10.32 -2.82 -2.91
CA ALA A 10 -11.08 -2.96 -1.67
C ALA A 10 -11.50 -4.43 -1.49
N GLY A 11 -11.94 -4.78 -0.28
CA GLY A 11 -12.31 -6.16 0.07
C GLY A 11 -11.22 -6.92 0.83
N ALA A 12 -11.64 -7.98 1.52
CA ALA A 12 -10.75 -8.83 2.29
C ALA A 12 -9.72 -9.51 1.37
N GLY A 13 -8.45 -9.51 1.79
CA GLY A 13 -7.34 -10.11 1.03
C GLY A 13 -6.92 -9.35 -0.22
N ALA A 14 -7.50 -8.18 -0.50
CA ALA A 14 -7.13 -7.36 -1.64
C ALA A 14 -5.81 -6.61 -1.40
N SER A 15 -5.02 -6.47 -2.48
CA SER A 15 -3.76 -5.73 -2.47
C SER A 15 -3.90 -4.44 -3.28
N THR A 16 -3.55 -3.32 -2.65
CA THR A 16 -3.43 -2.01 -3.30
C THR A 16 -1.98 -1.80 -3.70
N LYS A 17 -1.74 -1.38 -4.94
CA LYS A 17 -0.42 -1.11 -5.51
C LYS A 17 -0.34 0.35 -5.91
N LEU A 18 0.61 1.09 -5.34
CA LEU A 18 0.89 2.47 -5.69
C LEU A 18 2.20 2.54 -6.47
N VAL A 19 2.16 3.16 -7.66
CA VAL A 19 3.34 3.46 -8.46
C VAL A 19 3.72 4.93 -8.25
N LEU A 20 4.95 5.15 -7.80
CA LEU A 20 5.52 6.47 -7.51
C LEU A 20 6.30 6.99 -8.72
N LYS A 21 6.29 8.31 -8.89
CA LYS A 21 7.09 8.97 -9.94
C LYS A 21 8.59 8.84 -9.65
N GLU A 22 8.96 9.00 -8.39
CA GLU A 22 10.36 8.95 -7.93
C GLU A 22 10.56 7.76 -7.00
N PRO A 23 11.73 7.08 -7.05
CA PRO A 23 12.03 6.00 -6.14
C PRO A 23 12.18 6.51 -4.70
N VAL A 24 11.59 5.81 -3.74
CA VAL A 24 11.75 6.06 -2.30
C VAL A 24 12.46 4.89 -1.64
N PRO A 25 13.07 5.06 -0.45
CA PRO A 25 13.60 3.94 0.32
C PRO A 25 12.51 2.91 0.58
N MET A 26 12.77 1.65 0.21
CA MET A 26 11.84 0.54 0.43
C MET A 26 11.57 0.43 1.93
N PRO A 27 10.30 0.56 2.36
CA PRO A 27 9.95 0.38 3.77
C PRO A 27 10.42 -0.98 4.30
N GLY A 28 11.12 -0.98 5.43
CA GLY A 28 11.68 -2.20 6.04
C GLY A 28 12.99 -2.71 5.41
N SER A 29 13.57 -2.03 4.42
CA SER A 29 14.85 -2.41 3.83
C SER A 29 16.03 -1.96 4.70
N LYS A 30 16.81 -2.93 5.21
CA LYS A 30 18.05 -2.65 5.97
C LYS A 30 19.23 -2.24 5.09
N LYS A 31 19.11 -2.39 3.76
CA LYS A 31 20.21 -2.18 2.80
C LYS A 31 20.00 -0.96 1.90
N GLY A 32 19.12 -0.03 2.27
CA GLY A 32 18.87 1.20 1.51
C GLY A 32 18.28 0.97 0.11
N LYS A 33 17.71 -0.22 -0.16
CA LYS A 33 17.08 -0.52 -1.46
C LYS A 33 15.99 0.51 -1.76
N MET A 34 16.02 1.11 -2.96
CA MET A 34 14.97 2.01 -3.43
C MET A 34 13.85 1.24 -4.16
N THR A 35 12.64 1.80 -4.17
CA THR A 35 11.48 1.26 -4.89
C THR A 35 10.60 2.40 -5.41
N GLN A 36 9.99 2.19 -6.58
CA GLN A 36 8.89 3.03 -7.08
C GLN A 36 7.53 2.38 -6.84
N LEU A 37 7.50 1.19 -6.23
CA LEU A 37 6.26 0.46 -5.96
C LEU A 37 6.08 0.29 -4.46
N LEU A 38 4.90 0.71 -3.98
CA LEU A 38 4.41 0.44 -2.64
C LEU A 38 3.17 -0.47 -2.71
N ARG A 39 3.00 -1.32 -1.70
CA ARG A 39 1.82 -2.18 -1.56
C ARG A 39 1.20 -2.09 -0.18
N SER A 40 -0.12 -2.00 -0.13
CA SER A 40 -0.93 -2.04 1.09
C SER A 40 -1.91 -3.21 1.01
N GLU A 41 -1.74 -4.16 1.89
CA GLU A 41 -2.55 -5.39 1.96
C GLU A 41 -3.70 -5.20 2.94
N ASN A 42 -4.90 -5.58 2.52
CA ASN A 42 -6.03 -5.75 3.43
C ASN A 42 -5.90 -7.07 4.20
N VAL A 43 -6.51 -7.14 5.38
CA VAL A 43 -6.65 -8.40 6.11
C VAL A 43 -7.42 -9.42 5.26
N LYS A 44 -7.00 -10.69 5.30
CA LYS A 44 -7.58 -11.77 4.48
C LYS A 44 -8.94 -12.24 5.02
N GLU A 45 -9.09 -12.25 6.34
CA GLU A 45 -10.32 -12.71 6.97
C GLU A 45 -11.44 -11.69 6.82
N VAL A 46 -12.59 -12.14 6.32
CA VAL A 46 -13.73 -11.26 6.00
C VAL A 46 -14.27 -10.57 7.24
N ALA A 47 -14.45 -11.30 8.34
CA ALA A 47 -14.95 -10.72 9.59
C ALA A 47 -14.02 -9.61 10.11
N GLN A 48 -12.71 -9.85 10.10
CA GLN A 48 -11.70 -8.86 10.49
C GLN A 48 -11.67 -7.66 9.53
N TYR A 49 -11.87 -7.88 8.23
CA TYR A 49 -11.91 -6.80 7.25
C TYR A 49 -13.08 -5.87 7.51
N ILE A 50 -14.26 -6.42 7.81
CA ILE A 50 -15.45 -5.64 8.13
C ILE A 50 -15.24 -4.86 9.43
N GLU A 51 -14.74 -5.51 10.48
CA GLU A 51 -14.50 -4.87 11.79
C GLU A 51 -13.47 -3.74 11.72
N ARG A 52 -12.47 -3.88 10.84
CA ARG A 52 -11.30 -2.98 10.79
C ARG A 52 -11.18 -2.23 9.46
N VAL A 53 -12.29 -2.06 8.75
CA VAL A 53 -12.29 -1.44 7.42
C VAL A 53 -11.69 -0.02 7.46
N ASP A 54 -11.96 0.74 8.52
CA ASP A 54 -11.43 2.08 8.71
C ASP A 54 -9.90 2.08 8.84
N GLU A 55 -9.34 1.11 9.56
CA GLU A 55 -7.89 0.92 9.64
C GLU A 55 -7.30 0.63 8.25
N MET A 56 -7.98 -0.20 7.44
CA MET A 56 -7.54 -0.51 6.09
C MET A 56 -7.59 0.72 5.17
N ILE A 57 -8.59 1.58 5.32
CA ILE A 57 -8.71 2.86 4.60
C ILE A 57 -7.58 3.80 5.03
N GLU A 58 -7.33 3.92 6.32
CA GLU A 58 -6.31 4.82 6.86
C GLU A 58 -4.89 4.42 6.43
N ARG A 59 -4.59 3.11 6.38
CA ARG A 59 -3.33 2.62 5.80
C ARG A 59 -3.14 3.06 4.35
N LYS A 60 -4.21 3.12 3.55
CA LYS A 60 -4.15 3.56 2.14
C LYS A 60 -4.04 5.06 2.01
N ARG A 61 -4.70 5.83 2.89
CA ARG A 61 -4.53 7.28 2.98
C ARG A 61 -3.08 7.64 3.28
N LYS A 62 -2.47 7.02 4.29
CA LYS A 62 -1.05 7.21 4.64
C LYS A 62 -0.10 6.81 3.51
N MET A 63 -0.44 5.76 2.76
CA MET A 63 0.32 5.35 1.58
C MET A 63 0.29 6.39 0.45
N TRP A 64 -0.82 7.11 0.28
CA TRP A 64 -0.97 8.15 -0.74
C TRP A 64 -0.39 9.50 -0.32
N ASN A 65 -0.61 9.87 0.94
CA ASN A 65 -0.11 11.10 1.54
C ASN A 65 1.32 10.86 2.05
N LEU A 66 2.27 10.67 1.14
CA LEU A 66 3.71 10.61 1.44
C LEU A 66 4.28 11.94 2.01
N ASP A 67 3.41 12.82 2.49
CA ASP A 67 3.64 14.18 2.98
C ASP A 67 3.18 14.36 4.45
N GLU A 68 3.40 13.35 5.30
CA GLU A 68 3.90 13.68 6.64
C GLU A 68 5.38 13.27 6.66
N PHE A 69 6.24 14.29 6.66
CA PHE A 69 7.70 14.29 6.79
C PHE A 69 8.35 13.06 7.46
#